data_AF-A0A8F4G006-F1
#
_entry.id   AF-A0A8F4G006-F1
#
_cell.length_a   1.000
_cell.length_b   1.000
_cell.length_c   1.000
_cell.angle_alpha   90.00
_cell.angle_beta   90.00
_cell.angle_gamma   90.00
#
_symmetry.space_group_name_H-M   'P 1'
#
loop_
_entity.id
_entity.type
_entity.pdbx_description
1 polymer ?
#
loop_
_entity_poly.entity_id
_entity_poly.type
_entity_poly.pdbx_seq_one_letter_code
_entity_poly.pdbx_strand_id
1 'polypeptide(L)'
;MLVLDVSGSMKDPADPDDPAGPTKLDLAKKAAIESLGEFKSDDEVGLRIFTTGLGPDGQANFENVLPLQPMSTNRERLASAIRDQFPLNATPLYDVTDQAFADMVSSYDASRINAIVLLTDGQNDDGDTGDDDQQLSSLLADLRRSTNGESAKPIRIFPIAYGKSADLDVLQDIAEATNAAAYDASNPETITKVFTAVVSNF
;
A
#
# COMPACT_ATOMS: atom_id res chain seq x y z
N MET A 1 -6.00 6.24 -1.00
CA MET A 1 -5.22 6.10 0.24
C MET A 1 -3.84 5.53 -0.08
N LEU A 2 -2.78 6.06 0.51
CA LEU A 2 -1.44 5.45 0.49
C LEU A 2 -1.29 4.56 1.72
N VAL A 3 -0.87 3.32 1.52
CA VAL A 3 -0.59 2.35 2.59
C VAL A 3 0.87 1.96 2.47
N LEU A 4 1.67 2.36 3.45
CA LEU A 4 3.12 2.19 3.46
C LEU A 4 3.53 1.14 4.48
N ASP A 5 4.20 0.12 4.00
CA ASP A 5 4.87 -0.88 4.80
C ASP A 5 6.09 -0.27 5.49
N VAL A 6 6.10 -0.31 6.82
CA VAL A 6 7.22 0.12 7.65
C VAL A 6 7.73 -1.04 8.51
N SER A 7 7.49 -2.29 8.10
CA SER A 7 7.95 -3.49 8.79
C SER A 7 9.47 -3.64 8.76
N GLY A 8 9.98 -4.59 9.53
CA GLY A 8 11.39 -4.88 9.67
C GLY A 8 12.05 -5.40 8.40
N SER A 9 11.32 -6.04 7.49
CA SER A 9 11.85 -6.49 6.18
C SER A 9 12.19 -5.31 5.27
N MET A 10 11.53 -4.17 5.48
CA MET A 10 11.75 -2.95 4.71
C MET A 10 13.09 -2.25 5.03
N LYS A 11 13.80 -2.69 6.07
CA LYS A 11 15.18 -2.24 6.38
C LYS A 11 16.23 -2.86 5.46
N ASP A 12 15.89 -3.94 4.76
CA ASP A 12 16.84 -4.66 3.94
C ASP A 12 17.22 -3.85 2.69
N PRO A 13 18.41 -4.08 2.11
CA PRO A 13 18.80 -3.47 0.84
C PRO A 13 17.76 -3.78 -0.24
N ALA A 14 17.40 -2.76 -1.03
CA ALA A 14 16.48 -2.98 -2.14
C ALA A 14 17.10 -3.88 -3.23
N ASP A 15 18.41 -3.77 -3.42
CA ASP A 15 19.19 -4.68 -4.26
C ASP A 15 20.13 -5.53 -3.38
N PRO A 16 19.90 -6.84 -3.25
CA PRO A 16 20.80 -7.76 -2.55
C PRO A 16 22.24 -7.76 -3.09
N ASP A 17 22.43 -7.39 -4.36
CA ASP A 17 23.75 -7.27 -5.00
C ASP A 17 24.46 -5.95 -4.66
N ASP A 18 23.75 -4.97 -4.08
CA ASP A 18 24.28 -3.69 -3.59
C ASP A 18 23.86 -3.44 -2.13
N PRO A 19 24.47 -4.14 -1.15
CA PRO A 19 24.11 -4.03 0.26
C PRO A 19 24.45 -2.66 0.90
N ALA A 20 25.21 -1.80 0.20
CA ALA A 20 25.50 -0.44 0.62
C ALA A 20 24.53 0.59 0.00
N GLY A 21 23.63 0.15 -0.88
CA GLY A 21 22.61 0.95 -1.52
C GLY A 21 21.44 1.31 -0.59
N PRO A 22 20.40 1.97 -1.14
CA PRO A 22 19.22 2.34 -0.37
C PRO A 22 18.43 1.10 0.09
N THR A 23 17.78 1.22 1.25
CA THR A 23 16.86 0.19 1.73
C THR A 23 15.56 0.18 0.91
N LYS A 24 14.77 -0.90 1.03
CA LYS A 24 13.43 -0.97 0.44
C LYS A 24 12.56 0.20 0.91
N LEU A 25 12.60 0.54 2.21
CA LEU A 25 11.86 1.68 2.76
C LEU A 25 12.34 3.02 2.18
N ASP A 26 13.64 3.21 2.00
CA ASP A 26 14.18 4.46 1.42
C ASP A 26 13.63 4.68 0.01
N LEU A 27 13.60 3.62 -0.80
CA LEU A 27 13.00 3.68 -2.14
C LEU A 27 11.49 3.94 -2.07
N ALA A 28 10.77 3.25 -1.18
CA ALA A 28 9.33 3.46 -1.00
C ALA A 28 8.99 4.88 -0.59
N LYS A 29 9.74 5.45 0.37
CA LYS A 29 9.58 6.84 0.81
C LYS A 29 9.84 7.83 -0.31
N LYS A 30 10.95 7.63 -1.04
CA LYS A 30 11.32 8.49 -2.17
C LYS A 30 10.23 8.47 -3.25
N ALA A 31 9.84 7.29 -3.69
CA ALA A 31 8.80 7.08 -4.68
C ALA A 31 7.46 7.68 -4.26
N ALA A 32 7.02 7.43 -3.02
CA ALA A 32 5.79 7.98 -2.49
C ALA A 32 5.82 9.52 -2.49
N ILE A 33 6.91 10.14 -2.01
CA ILE A 33 7.07 11.60 -2.02
C ILE A 33 7.08 12.16 -3.45
N GLU A 34 7.78 11.52 -4.39
CA GLU A 34 7.82 11.95 -5.80
C GLU A 34 6.42 11.88 -6.44
N SER A 35 5.68 10.80 -6.17
CA SER A 35 4.30 10.62 -6.68
C SER A 35 3.31 11.65 -6.15
N LEU A 36 3.56 12.27 -4.98
CA LEU A 36 2.73 13.36 -4.48
C LEU A 36 2.66 14.52 -5.49
N GLY A 37 3.72 14.69 -6.29
CA GLY A 37 3.85 15.62 -7.40
C GLY A 37 2.69 15.55 -8.39
N GLU A 38 2.25 14.34 -8.70
CA GLU A 38 1.37 14.01 -9.81
C GLU A 38 -0.11 14.27 -9.52
N PHE A 39 -0.53 14.22 -8.25
CA PHE A 39 -1.92 14.46 -7.88
C PHE A 39 -2.36 15.90 -8.14
N LYS A 40 -3.63 16.07 -8.51
CA LYS A 40 -4.28 17.39 -8.61
C LYS A 40 -4.59 17.94 -7.22
N SER A 41 -4.88 19.24 -7.15
CA SER A 41 -5.14 19.94 -5.88
C SER A 41 -6.37 19.46 -5.12
N ASP A 42 -7.36 18.91 -5.83
CA ASP A 42 -8.66 18.43 -5.36
C ASP A 42 -8.71 16.91 -5.13
N ASP A 43 -7.65 16.19 -5.49
CA ASP A 43 -7.49 14.77 -5.15
C ASP A 43 -7.33 14.62 -3.64
N GLU A 44 -8.01 13.63 -3.06
CA GLU A 44 -7.94 13.34 -1.64
C GLU A 44 -7.00 12.19 -1.36
N VAL A 45 -5.92 12.48 -0.65
CA VAL A 45 -4.88 11.52 -0.32
C VAL A 45 -4.67 11.53 1.19
N GLY A 46 -4.48 10.34 1.74
CA GLY A 46 -4.22 10.08 3.14
C GLY A 46 -3.14 9.02 3.25
N LEU A 47 -2.56 8.88 4.43
CA LEU A 47 -1.45 7.98 4.71
C LEU A 47 -1.81 7.05 5.85
N ARG A 48 -1.70 5.75 5.58
CA ARG A 48 -1.63 4.68 6.56
C ARG A 48 -0.23 4.08 6.54
N ILE A 49 0.30 3.79 7.71
CA ILE A 49 1.51 2.97 7.86
C ILE A 49 1.13 1.65 8.50
N PHE A 50 1.93 0.61 8.29
CA PHE A 50 1.69 -0.66 8.93
C PHE A 50 2.94 -1.45 9.29
N THR A 51 2.81 -2.15 10.41
CA THR A 51 3.77 -3.04 11.06
C THR A 51 3.03 -3.62 12.28
N THR A 52 3.46 -4.75 12.81
CA THR A 52 2.93 -5.21 14.10
C THR A 52 3.36 -4.29 15.25
N GLY A 53 2.62 -4.31 16.36
CA GLY A 53 3.08 -3.72 17.63
C GLY A 53 3.01 -2.19 17.71
N LEU A 54 2.12 -1.54 16.96
CA LEU A 54 1.87 -0.11 17.04
C LEU A 54 0.95 0.25 18.21
N GLY A 55 0.92 1.54 18.52
CA GLY A 55 0.03 2.12 19.53
C GLY A 55 0.50 1.93 20.99
N PRO A 56 -0.18 2.55 21.96
CA PRO A 56 0.23 2.54 23.38
C PRO A 56 0.21 1.16 24.04
N ASP A 57 -0.63 0.25 23.54
CA ASP A 57 -0.77 -1.13 24.00
C ASP A 57 0.08 -2.12 23.17
N GLY A 58 0.70 -1.65 22.08
CA GLY A 58 1.51 -2.48 21.20
C GLY A 58 0.71 -3.60 20.52
N GLN A 59 -0.58 -3.38 20.26
CA GLN A 59 -1.46 -4.38 19.61
C GLN A 59 -1.93 -3.97 18.22
N ALA A 60 -1.74 -2.71 17.82
CA ALA A 60 -2.20 -2.25 16.51
C ALA A 60 -1.24 -2.73 15.40
N ASN A 61 -1.82 -3.15 14.27
CA ASN A 61 -1.07 -3.55 13.08
C ASN A 61 -0.91 -2.40 12.06
N PHE A 62 -1.62 -1.30 12.25
CA PHE A 62 -1.54 -0.12 11.40
C PHE A 62 -1.85 1.17 12.17
N GLU A 63 -1.44 2.31 11.60
CA GLU A 63 -1.81 3.64 12.08
C GLU A 63 -2.21 4.54 10.90
N ASN A 64 -3.34 5.23 11.03
CA ASN A 64 -3.76 6.27 10.10
C ASN A 64 -3.06 7.59 10.43
N VAL A 65 -1.84 7.76 9.91
CA VAL A 65 -0.99 8.94 10.15
C VAL A 65 -1.64 10.23 9.65
N LEU A 66 -2.27 10.18 8.48
CA LEU A 66 -3.00 11.31 7.91
C LEU A 66 -4.33 10.83 7.31
N PRO A 67 -5.46 11.49 7.63
CA PRO A 67 -6.74 11.18 6.98
C PRO A 67 -6.71 11.57 5.50
N LEU A 68 -7.66 11.04 4.73
CA LEU A 68 -7.93 11.51 3.36
C LEU A 68 -8.30 13.00 3.41
N GLN A 69 -7.48 13.82 2.76
CA GLN A 69 -7.68 15.27 2.65
C GLN A 69 -7.19 15.78 1.29
N PRO A 70 -7.73 16.91 0.79
CA PRO A 70 -7.30 17.49 -0.47
C PRO A 70 -5.79 17.76 -0.52
N MET A 71 -5.16 17.40 -1.64
CA MET A 71 -3.71 17.59 -1.83
C MET A 71 -3.27 19.04 -1.78
N SER A 72 -4.17 20.00 -2.05
CA SER A 72 -3.93 21.44 -1.85
C SER A 72 -3.51 21.82 -0.42
N THR A 73 -3.91 21.04 0.59
CA THR A 73 -3.56 21.26 2.00
C THR A 73 -2.73 20.12 2.59
N ASN A 74 -2.73 18.94 1.98
CA ASN A 74 -2.12 17.74 2.54
C ASN A 74 -0.74 17.39 1.95
N ARG A 75 -0.32 18.01 0.82
CA ARG A 75 0.91 17.61 0.11
C ARG A 75 2.17 17.67 0.97
N GLU A 76 2.47 18.81 1.59
CA GLU A 76 3.66 18.95 2.43
C GLU A 76 3.57 18.07 3.70
N ARG A 77 2.36 17.92 4.25
CA ARG A 77 2.11 17.07 5.42
C ARG A 77 2.39 15.60 5.12
N LEU A 78 1.89 15.10 3.99
CA LEU A 78 2.18 13.75 3.49
C LEU A 78 3.67 13.57 3.26
N ALA A 79 4.33 14.52 2.59
CA ALA A 79 5.75 14.43 2.33
C ALA A 79 6.58 14.39 3.62
N SER A 80 6.20 15.16 4.64
CA SER A 80 6.84 15.10 5.97
C SER A 80 6.57 13.77 6.65
N ALA A 81 5.31 13.36 6.74
CA ALA A 81 4.90 12.13 7.42
C ALA A 81 5.58 10.91 6.81
N ILE A 82 5.67 10.82 5.47
CA ILE A 82 6.38 9.73 4.77
C ILE A 82 7.88 9.77 5.12
N ARG A 83 8.51 10.95 5.12
CA ARG A 83 9.94 11.11 5.40
C ARG A 83 10.30 10.67 6.83
N ASP A 84 9.39 10.83 7.77
CA ASP A 84 9.61 10.53 9.18
C ASP A 84 9.46 9.04 9.51
N GLN A 85 9.08 8.20 8.54
CA GLN A 85 8.95 6.76 8.73
C GLN A 85 10.30 6.03 8.79
N PHE A 86 10.35 4.98 9.61
CA PHE A 86 11.50 4.10 9.78
C PHE A 86 11.04 2.65 9.96
N PRO A 87 11.88 1.64 9.66
CA PRO A 87 11.50 0.24 9.79
C PRO A 87 11.25 -0.16 11.25
N LEU A 88 10.26 -1.00 11.48
CA LEU A 88 9.77 -1.43 12.78
C LEU A 88 9.74 -2.96 12.90
N ASN A 89 8.60 -3.54 13.28
CA ASN A 89 8.46 -4.92 13.75
C ASN A 89 8.15 -5.88 12.58
N ALA A 90 7.06 -6.62 12.64
CA ALA A 90 6.69 -7.64 11.67
C ALA A 90 5.70 -7.09 10.62
N THR A 91 5.35 -7.89 9.61
CA THR A 91 4.61 -7.47 8.40
C THR A 91 3.21 -8.10 8.35
N PRO A 92 2.17 -7.45 8.91
CA PRO A 92 0.78 -7.93 8.87
C PRO A 92 0.08 -7.53 7.56
N LEU A 93 0.63 -7.95 6.42
CA LEU A 93 0.23 -7.49 5.09
C LEU A 93 -1.25 -7.77 4.80
N TYR A 94 -1.72 -9.00 5.04
CA TYR A 94 -3.06 -9.41 4.64
C TYR A 94 -4.15 -8.74 5.48
N ASP A 95 -4.00 -8.76 6.81
CA ASP A 95 -4.90 -8.09 7.76
C ASP A 95 -5.01 -6.59 7.43
N VAL A 96 -3.89 -5.90 7.26
CA VAL A 96 -3.89 -4.46 6.99
C VAL A 96 -4.49 -4.13 5.63
N THR A 97 -4.24 -4.96 4.62
CA THR A 97 -4.83 -4.79 3.29
C THR A 97 -6.35 -4.92 3.35
N ASP A 98 -6.86 -5.91 4.08
CA ASP A 98 -8.29 -6.07 4.30
C ASP A 98 -8.90 -4.87 5.05
N GLN A 99 -8.28 -4.44 6.15
CA GLN A 99 -8.74 -3.28 6.93
C GLN A 99 -8.72 -1.99 6.09
N ALA A 100 -7.67 -1.77 5.30
CA ALA A 100 -7.56 -0.63 4.39
C ALA A 100 -8.67 -0.64 3.33
N PHE A 101 -8.98 -1.81 2.79
CA PHE A 101 -10.05 -2.01 1.85
C PHE A 101 -11.43 -1.75 2.48
N ALA A 102 -11.70 -2.34 3.64
CA ALA A 102 -12.95 -2.15 4.37
C ALA A 102 -13.20 -0.68 4.71
N ASP A 103 -12.18 0.07 5.12
CA ASP A 103 -12.28 1.50 5.40
C ASP A 103 -12.62 2.30 4.13
N MET A 104 -11.97 1.99 3.00
CA MET A 104 -12.28 2.62 1.71
C MET A 104 -13.69 2.26 1.21
N VAL A 105 -14.17 1.05 1.47
CA VAL A 105 -15.56 0.61 1.16
C VAL A 105 -16.56 1.44 1.98
N SER A 106 -16.21 1.71 3.24
CA SER A 106 -17.04 2.48 4.17
C SER A 106 -17.13 3.95 3.77
N SER A 107 -16.03 4.52 3.27
CA SER A 107 -15.93 5.91 2.81
C SER A 107 -16.07 6.07 1.29
N TYR A 108 -16.63 5.08 0.59
CA TYR A 108 -16.70 5.08 -0.87
C TYR A 108 -17.46 6.29 -1.41
N ASP A 109 -16.82 7.02 -2.34
CA ASP A 109 -17.40 8.15 -3.06
C ASP A 109 -17.56 7.82 -4.55
N ALA A 110 -18.79 7.70 -5.03
CA ALA A 110 -19.10 7.39 -6.43
C ALA A 110 -18.69 8.50 -7.42
N SER A 111 -18.39 9.71 -6.94
CA SER A 111 -17.93 10.83 -7.78
C SER A 111 -16.40 10.85 -7.97
N ARG A 112 -15.67 9.96 -7.29
CA ARG A 112 -14.20 9.91 -7.29
C ARG A 112 -13.68 8.53 -7.65
N ILE A 113 -12.42 8.48 -8.05
CA ILE A 113 -11.69 7.23 -8.17
C ILE A 113 -11.25 6.80 -6.77
N ASN A 114 -11.69 5.62 -6.34
CA ASN A 114 -11.34 5.06 -5.04
C ASN A 114 -10.21 4.04 -5.23
N ALA A 115 -9.03 4.35 -4.70
CA ALA A 115 -7.86 3.50 -4.87
C ALA A 115 -7.01 3.43 -3.59
N ILE A 116 -6.38 2.28 -3.39
CA ILE A 116 -5.35 2.01 -2.41
C ILE A 116 -4.05 1.80 -3.17
N VAL A 117 -3.02 2.59 -2.86
CA VAL A 117 -1.65 2.32 -3.34
C VAL A 117 -0.91 1.68 -2.18
N LEU A 118 -0.51 0.42 -2.36
CA LEU A 118 0.10 -0.41 -1.31
C LEU A 118 1.60 -0.53 -1.61
N LEU A 119 2.44 0.03 -0.76
CA LEU A 119 3.89 0.01 -0.91
C LEU A 119 4.47 -0.99 0.09
N THR A 120 4.99 -2.12 -0.38
CA THR A 120 5.42 -3.25 0.47
C THR A 120 6.43 -4.12 -0.28
N ASP A 121 7.11 -5.01 0.42
CA ASP A 121 7.86 -6.11 -0.19
C ASP A 121 7.02 -7.40 -0.34
N GLY A 122 5.73 -7.36 -0.02
CA GLY A 122 4.77 -8.42 -0.36
C GLY A 122 4.81 -9.64 0.55
N GLN A 123 5.70 -9.67 1.54
CA GLN A 123 5.78 -10.78 2.49
C GLN A 123 4.78 -10.56 3.62
N ASN A 124 3.96 -11.57 3.91
CA ASN A 124 3.25 -11.64 5.18
C ASN A 124 4.17 -12.32 6.19
N ASP A 125 4.48 -11.62 7.27
CA ASP A 125 5.30 -12.10 8.38
C ASP A 125 4.73 -11.51 9.66
N ASP A 126 3.54 -11.95 10.05
CA ASP A 126 2.83 -11.48 11.25
C ASP A 126 3.09 -12.35 12.50
N GLY A 127 3.86 -13.42 12.34
CA GLY A 127 4.28 -14.33 13.40
C GLY A 127 3.59 -15.71 13.38
N ASP A 128 2.64 -15.97 12.47
CA ASP A 128 2.02 -17.29 12.29
C ASP A 128 1.92 -17.71 10.82
N THR A 129 3.02 -18.21 10.24
CA THR A 129 3.01 -18.67 8.84
C THR A 129 2.08 -19.86 8.56
N GLY A 130 1.46 -20.45 9.61
CA GLY A 130 0.55 -21.58 9.47
C GLY A 130 -0.83 -21.19 8.94
N ASP A 131 -1.21 -19.91 9.02
CA ASP A 131 -2.50 -19.40 8.59
C ASP A 131 -2.46 -18.51 7.33
N ASP A 132 -1.26 -18.15 6.84
CA ASP A 132 -1.04 -17.29 5.66
C ASP A 132 -1.90 -17.65 4.45
N ASP A 133 -1.94 -18.94 4.06
CA ASP A 133 -2.74 -19.42 2.93
C ASP A 133 -4.24 -19.15 3.13
N GLN A 134 -4.73 -19.31 4.36
CA GLN A 134 -6.11 -19.06 4.72
C GLN A 134 -6.42 -17.56 4.78
N GLN A 135 -5.50 -16.76 5.31
CA GLN A 135 -5.61 -15.30 5.37
C GLN A 135 -5.66 -14.71 3.96
N LEU A 136 -4.72 -15.08 3.08
CA LEU A 136 -4.70 -14.65 1.69
C LEU A 136 -5.98 -15.07 0.94
N SER A 137 -6.39 -16.34 1.08
CA SER A 137 -7.62 -16.82 0.46
C SER A 137 -8.87 -16.04 0.89
N SER A 138 -8.95 -15.68 2.18
CA SER A 138 -10.04 -14.89 2.74
C SER A 138 -10.02 -13.46 2.19
N LEU A 139 -8.85 -12.81 2.22
CA LEU A 139 -8.65 -11.48 1.64
C LEU A 139 -9.10 -11.45 0.17
N LEU A 140 -8.60 -12.35 -0.67
CA LEU A 140 -8.94 -12.37 -2.10
C LEU A 140 -10.44 -12.59 -2.33
N ALA A 141 -11.09 -13.42 -1.51
CA ALA A 141 -12.53 -13.63 -1.58
C ALA A 141 -13.33 -12.36 -1.24
N ASP A 142 -12.89 -11.61 -0.23
CA ASP A 142 -13.54 -10.38 0.24
C ASP A 142 -13.37 -9.24 -0.77
N LEU A 143 -12.17 -9.08 -1.32
CA LEU A 143 -11.86 -8.13 -2.41
C LEU A 143 -12.74 -8.39 -3.65
N ARG A 144 -12.82 -9.65 -4.10
CA ARG A 144 -13.64 -10.04 -5.26
C ARG A 144 -15.13 -9.81 -5.02
N ARG A 145 -15.62 -10.03 -3.79
CA ARG A 145 -17.04 -9.84 -3.46
C ARG A 145 -17.47 -8.39 -3.56
N SER A 146 -16.63 -7.46 -3.10
CA SER A 146 -16.93 -6.01 -3.15
C SER A 146 -16.87 -5.44 -4.58
N THR A 147 -16.09 -6.08 -5.46
CA THR A 147 -15.91 -5.66 -6.85
C THR A 147 -17.03 -6.14 -7.79
N ASN A 148 -17.78 -7.18 -7.41
CA ASN A 148 -18.80 -7.81 -8.26
C ASN A 148 -20.23 -7.53 -7.77
N GLY A 149 -21.12 -7.10 -8.68
CA GLY A 149 -22.57 -6.98 -8.43
C GLY A 149 -23.15 -5.58 -8.67
N GLU A 150 -24.48 -5.46 -8.59
CA GLU A 150 -25.21 -4.21 -8.86
C GLU A 150 -24.93 -3.09 -7.83
N SER A 151 -24.51 -3.48 -6.61
CA SER A 151 -24.12 -2.56 -5.53
C SER A 151 -22.60 -2.52 -5.32
N ALA A 152 -21.81 -2.93 -6.33
CA ALA A 152 -20.36 -2.96 -6.23
C ALA A 152 -19.77 -1.59 -5.90
N LYS A 153 -18.77 -1.57 -5.03
CA LYS A 153 -18.00 -0.39 -4.66
C LYS A 153 -16.58 -0.59 -5.19
N PRO A 154 -16.30 -0.23 -6.45
CA PRO A 154 -15.02 -0.51 -7.10
C PRO A 154 -13.90 0.27 -6.43
N ILE A 155 -13.19 -0.39 -5.52
CA ILE A 155 -11.95 0.09 -4.92
C ILE A 155 -10.83 -0.74 -5.49
N ARG A 156 -9.86 -0.07 -6.10
CA ARG A 156 -8.71 -0.73 -6.72
C ARG A 156 -7.52 -0.72 -5.79
N ILE A 157 -6.82 -1.84 -5.68
CA ILE A 157 -5.56 -1.93 -4.96
C ILE A 157 -4.44 -2.00 -5.98
N PHE A 158 -3.49 -1.07 -5.91
CA PHE A 158 -2.30 -1.01 -6.75
C PHE A 158 -1.06 -1.26 -5.88
N PRO A 159 -0.62 -2.53 -5.75
CA PRO A 159 0.60 -2.84 -5.06
C PRO A 159 1.84 -2.40 -5.84
N ILE A 160 2.83 -1.91 -5.11
CA ILE A 160 4.16 -1.60 -5.60
C ILE A 160 5.13 -2.42 -4.76
N ALA A 161 5.73 -3.42 -5.39
CA ALA A 161 6.67 -4.36 -4.81
C ALA A 161 8.06 -3.71 -4.67
N TYR A 162 8.63 -3.68 -3.46
CA TYR A 162 9.95 -3.12 -3.19
C TYR A 162 10.98 -4.20 -2.88
N GLY A 163 12.04 -4.20 -3.68
CA GLY A 163 13.19 -5.09 -3.53
C GLY A 163 13.10 -6.35 -4.39
N LYS A 164 14.26 -6.91 -4.77
CA LYS A 164 14.32 -8.11 -5.63
C LYS A 164 13.71 -9.37 -5.01
N SER A 165 13.56 -9.39 -3.69
CA SER A 165 12.96 -10.50 -2.93
C SER A 165 11.48 -10.33 -2.68
N ALA A 166 10.83 -9.35 -3.32
CA ALA A 166 9.43 -9.08 -3.08
C ALA A 166 8.55 -10.19 -3.68
N ASP A 167 7.46 -10.53 -2.97
CA ASP A 167 6.51 -11.53 -3.44
C ASP A 167 5.53 -10.91 -4.45
N LEU A 168 5.98 -10.79 -5.70
CA LEU A 168 5.18 -10.17 -6.76
C LEU A 168 3.94 -11.02 -7.11
N ASP A 169 3.99 -12.33 -6.93
CA ASP A 169 2.87 -13.23 -7.26
C ASP A 169 1.69 -12.95 -6.29
N VAL A 170 1.96 -12.87 -4.99
CA VAL A 170 0.95 -12.50 -3.97
C VAL A 170 0.38 -11.11 -4.23
N LEU A 171 1.24 -10.14 -4.54
CA LEU A 171 0.80 -8.78 -4.84
C LEU A 171 -0.03 -8.70 -6.13
N GLN A 172 0.29 -9.52 -7.12
CA GLN A 172 -0.49 -9.63 -8.35
C GLN A 172 -1.88 -10.21 -8.08
N ASP A 173 -1.98 -11.26 -7.26
CA ASP A 173 -3.27 -11.84 -6.86
C ASP A 173 -4.18 -10.80 -6.18
N ILE A 174 -3.62 -9.99 -5.26
CA ILE A 174 -4.35 -8.90 -4.58
C ILE A 174 -4.83 -7.85 -5.58
N ALA A 175 -3.97 -7.44 -6.52
CA ALA A 175 -4.32 -6.45 -7.53
C ALA A 175 -5.44 -6.96 -8.45
N GLU A 176 -5.30 -8.18 -8.96
CA GLU A 176 -6.27 -8.80 -9.88
C GLU A 176 -7.64 -9.01 -9.21
N ALA A 177 -7.67 -9.33 -7.91
CA ALA A 177 -8.90 -9.43 -7.15
C ALA A 177 -9.74 -8.13 -7.13
N THR A 178 -9.12 -6.99 -7.43
CA THR A 178 -9.78 -5.67 -7.51
C THR A 178 -9.76 -5.06 -8.92
N ASN A 179 -9.47 -5.86 -9.96
CA ASN A 179 -9.33 -5.39 -11.36
C ASN A 179 -8.26 -4.29 -11.52
N ALA A 180 -7.12 -4.46 -10.84
CA ALA A 180 -5.97 -3.58 -10.89
C ALA A 180 -4.72 -4.34 -11.34
N ALA A 181 -3.55 -3.69 -11.28
CA ALA A 181 -2.26 -4.29 -11.61
C ALA A 181 -1.25 -4.02 -10.48
N ALA A 182 -0.37 -4.99 -10.25
CA ALA A 182 0.80 -4.84 -9.40
C ALA A 182 2.00 -4.32 -10.21
N TYR A 183 2.94 -3.68 -9.53
CA TYR A 183 4.12 -3.09 -10.15
C TYR A 183 5.38 -3.41 -9.37
N ASP A 184 6.50 -3.52 -10.08
CA ASP A 184 7.83 -3.72 -9.49
C ASP A 184 8.58 -2.39 -9.40
N ALA A 185 8.96 -1.98 -8.19
CA ALA A 185 9.71 -0.74 -7.96
C ALA A 185 11.14 -0.75 -8.53
N SER A 186 11.68 -1.92 -8.90
CA SER A 186 12.96 -2.02 -9.60
C SER A 186 12.91 -1.37 -10.98
N ASN A 187 11.72 -1.26 -11.57
CA ASN A 187 11.52 -0.57 -12.84
C ASN A 187 11.37 0.95 -12.61
N PRO A 188 12.28 1.79 -13.14
CA PRO A 188 12.24 3.23 -12.96
C PRO A 188 10.96 3.90 -13.49
N GLU A 189 10.26 3.26 -14.42
CA GLU A 189 9.01 3.78 -14.99
C GLU A 189 7.76 3.47 -14.13
N THR A 190 7.92 2.68 -13.06
CA THR A 190 6.80 2.18 -12.25
C THR A 190 5.94 3.29 -11.67
N ILE A 191 6.54 4.35 -11.13
CA ILE A 191 5.78 5.44 -10.50
C ILE A 191 4.89 6.16 -11.51
N THR A 192 5.42 6.45 -12.69
CA THR A 192 4.63 7.03 -13.80
C THR A 192 3.53 6.07 -14.26
N LYS A 193 3.80 4.76 -14.31
CA LYS A 193 2.81 3.75 -14.71
C LYS A 193 1.69 3.58 -13.69
N VAL A 194 2.02 3.50 -12.39
CA VAL A 194 1.03 3.43 -11.30
C VAL A 194 0.12 4.64 -11.36
N PHE A 195 0.70 5.84 -11.45
CA PHE A 195 -0.10 7.07 -11.51
C PHE A 195 -0.97 7.11 -12.77
N THR A 196 -0.40 6.75 -13.93
CA THR A 196 -1.17 6.62 -15.17
C THR A 196 -2.32 5.64 -15.00
N ALA A 197 -2.11 4.51 -14.33
CA ALA A 197 -3.17 3.52 -14.10
C ALA A 197 -4.23 3.98 -13.10
N VAL A 198 -3.84 4.71 -12.05
CA VAL A 198 -4.77 5.33 -11.09
C VAL A 198 -5.65 6.36 -11.78
N VAL A 199 -5.10 7.14 -12.72
CA VAL A 199 -5.81 8.22 -13.42
C VAL A 199 -6.53 7.76 -14.71
N SER A 200 -6.01 6.75 -15.41
CA SER A 200 -6.45 6.40 -16.78
C SER A 200 -7.37 5.17 -16.87
N ASN A 201 -7.48 4.34 -15.82
CA ASN A 201 -8.33 3.14 -15.91
C ASN A 201 -9.84 3.43 -15.71
N PHE A 202 -10.32 4.60 -16.13
CA PHE A 202 -11.73 4.99 -16.15
C PHE A 202 -12.06 5.91 -17.33
#